data_AF-A0A965PG58-F1
#
_entry.id   AF-A0A965PG58-F1
#
_cell.length_a   1.000
_cell.length_b   1.000
_cell.length_c   1.000
_cell.angle_alpha   90.00
_cell.angle_beta   90.00
_cell.angle_gamma   90.00
#
_symmetry.space_group_name_H-M   'P 1'
#
loop_
_entity.id
_entity.type
_entity.pdbx_description
1 polymer ?
#
loop_
_entity_poly.entity_id
_entity_poly.type
_entity_poly.pdbx_seq_one_letter_code
_entity_poly.pdbx_strand_id
1 'polypeptide(L)' 'MDAHENEYAAAVAGMQETYGRPTNLPAVGDFVSGTTCGKRWSGYVMSAEPGRLAVECGGAWIAVSPEDITH' A
#
# COMPACT_ATOMS: atom_id res chain seq x y z
N MET A 1 -13.60 24.92 -16.93
CA MET A 1 -14.05 23.62 -16.42
C MET A 1 -13.88 22.65 -17.56
N ASP A 2 -12.86 21.80 -17.46
CA ASP A 2 -12.44 20.89 -18.51
C ASP A 2 -13.31 19.63 -18.48
N ALA A 3 -13.80 19.19 -19.64
CA ALA A 3 -14.72 18.06 -19.74
C ALA A 3 -14.09 16.72 -19.30
N HIS A 4 -12.76 16.64 -19.20
CA HIS A 4 -12.05 15.45 -18.76
C HIS A 4 -11.92 15.30 -17.24
N GLU A 5 -12.16 16.34 -16.42
CA GLU A 5 -12.15 16.19 -14.95
C GLU A 5 -13.21 15.18 -14.49
N ASN A 6 -14.37 15.18 -15.15
CA ASN A 6 -15.48 14.29 -14.83
C ASN A 6 -15.20 12.84 -15.26
N GLU A 7 -14.42 12.64 -16.33
CA GLU A 7 -13.99 11.31 -16.79
C GLU A 7 -12.85 10.74 -15.93
N TYR A 8 -11.90 11.58 -15.50
CA TYR A 8 -10.88 11.18 -14.52
C TYR A 8 -11.52 10.78 -13.19
N ALA A 9 -12.50 11.54 -12.69
CA ALA A 9 -13.22 11.22 -11.47
C ALA A 9 -14.04 9.92 -11.60
N ALA A 10 -14.66 9.69 -12.75
CA ALA A 10 -15.41 8.46 -13.03
C ALA A 10 -14.50 7.23 -13.19
N ALA A 11 -13.30 7.39 -13.76
CA ALA A 11 -12.32 6.31 -13.86
C ALA A 11 -11.78 5.90 -12.47
N VAL A 12 -11.57 6.88 -11.57
CA VAL A 12 -11.21 6.63 -10.17
C VAL A 12 -12.35 5.92 -9.42
N ALA A 13 -13.60 6.33 -9.64
CA ALA A 13 -14.77 5.69 -9.04
C ALA A 13 -15.01 4.24 -9.56
N GLY A 14 -14.85 4.01 -10.87
CA GLY A 14 -15.00 2.68 -11.46
C GLY A 14 -13.91 1.68 -11.05
N MET A 15 -12.70 2.17 -10.74
CA MET A 15 -11.65 1.35 -10.14
C MET A 15 -11.97 0.95 -8.69
N GLN A 16 -12.64 1.80 -7.92
CA GLN A 16 -13.07 1.46 -6.55
C GLN A 16 -14.15 0.39 -6.49
N GLU A 17 -15.06 0.34 -7.47
CA GLU A 17 -16.12 -0.68 -7.52
C GLU A 17 -15.63 -2.05 -8.02
N THR A 18 -14.58 -2.11 -8.84
CA THR A 18 -14.04 -3.37 -9.39
C THR A 18 -12.92 -3.96 -8.53
N TYR A 19 -12.09 -3.12 -7.89
CA TYR A 19 -10.93 -3.53 -7.10
C TYR A 19 -11.01 -2.91 -5.71
N GLY A 20 -12.01 -3.34 -4.92
CA GLY A 20 -12.32 -2.81 -3.60
C GLY A 20 -11.10 -2.26 -2.88
N ARG A 21 -11.21 -1.01 -2.42
CA ARG A 21 -10.23 -0.27 -1.59
C ARG A 21 -9.35 -1.26 -0.81
N PRO A 22 -8.01 -1.16 -0.81
CA PRO A 22 -7.20 -1.92 0.15
C PRO A 22 -7.54 -1.33 1.53
N THR A 23 -8.62 -1.82 2.11
CA THR A 23 -9.21 -1.28 3.33
C THR A 23 -8.63 -1.96 4.56
N ASN A 24 -7.79 -2.97 4.34
CA ASN A 24 -7.00 -3.63 5.37
C ASN A 24 -5.53 -3.30 5.11
N LEU A 25 -5.11 -2.10 5.53
CA LEU A 25 -3.69 -1.93 5.83
C LEU A 25 -3.34 -2.94 6.93
N PRO A 26 -2.17 -3.60 6.87
CA PRO A 26 -1.69 -4.39 7.97
C PRO A 26 -1.68 -3.56 9.26
N ALA A 27 -2.02 -4.20 10.37
CA ALA A 27 -1.96 -3.58 11.67
C ALA A 27 -0.51 -3.43 12.13
N VAL A 28 -0.26 -2.43 12.99
CA VAL A 28 1.02 -2.34 13.70
C VAL A 28 1.22 -3.63 14.50
N GLY A 29 2.39 -4.24 14.35
CA GLY A 29 2.74 -5.53 14.94
C GLY A 29 2.53 -6.73 14.01
N ASP A 30 1.86 -6.57 12.87
CA ASP A 30 1.74 -7.64 11.88
C ASP A 30 3.10 -7.94 11.23
N PHE A 31 3.38 -9.22 11.00
CA PHE A 31 4.52 -9.64 10.21
C PHE A 31 4.11 -9.72 8.74
N VAL A 32 4.79 -8.95 7.90
CA VAL A 32 4.48 -8.83 6.47
C VAL A 32 5.73 -9.12 5.64
N SER A 33 5.53 -9.47 4.37
CA SER A 33 6.60 -9.62 3.40
C SER A 33 6.22 -9.05 2.05
N GLY A 34 7.20 -8.51 1.33
CA GLY A 34 6.95 -7.83 0.08
C GLY A 34 8.17 -7.70 -0.82
N THR A 35 7.96 -7.03 -1.95
CA THR A 35 9.02 -6.74 -2.93
C THR A 35 8.89 -5.32 -3.43
N THR A 36 9.89 -4.48 -3.15
CA THR A 36 9.94 -3.10 -3.63
C THR A 36 11.13 -2.95 -4.57
N CYS A 37 10.90 -2.43 -5.78
CA CYS A 37 11.92 -2.28 -6.84
C CYS A 37 12.72 -3.57 -7.12
N GLY A 38 12.07 -4.75 -7.04
CA GLY A 38 12.70 -6.05 -7.26
C GLY A 38 13.53 -6.59 -6.08
N LYS A 39 13.58 -5.87 -4.94
CA LYS A 39 14.24 -6.33 -3.72
C LYS A 39 13.21 -6.85 -2.72
N ARG A 40 13.42 -8.07 -2.25
CA ARG A 40 12.56 -8.72 -1.25
C ARG A 40 12.85 -8.19 0.15
N TRP A 41 11.81 -8.14 0.96
CA TRP A 41 11.88 -7.75 2.36
C TRP A 41 10.79 -8.47 3.17
N SER A 42 11.02 -8.62 4.46
CA SER A 42 10.04 -9.14 5.41
C SER A 42 10.33 -8.61 6.80
N GLY A 43 9.29 -8.37 7.60
CA GLY A 43 9.46 -7.69 8.87
C GLY A 43 8.15 -7.34 9.55
N TYR A 44 8.26 -6.65 10.68
CA TYR A 44 7.11 -6.25 11.48
C TYR A 44 6.69 -4.81 11.15
N VAL A 45 5.39 -4.58 11.05
CA VAL A 45 4.83 -3.25 10.83
C VAL A 45 4.98 -2.41 12.09
N MET A 46 5.68 -1.29 11.97
CA MET A 46 5.92 -0.33 13.05
C MET A 46 4.94 0.85 12.99
N SER A 47 4.52 1.25 11.79
CA SER A 47 3.47 2.24 11.57
C SER A 47 2.79 2.03 10.22
N ALA A 48 1.50 2.39 10.15
CA ALA A 48 0.70 2.27 8.94
C ALA A 48 -0.05 3.58 8.64
N GLU A 49 0.20 4.14 7.46
CA GLU A 49 -0.46 5.32 6.91
C GLU A 49 -1.06 4.97 5.53
N PRO A 50 -2.10 5.68 5.07
CA PRO A 50 -2.61 5.49 3.71
C PRO A 50 -1.49 5.67 2.67
N GLY A 51 -1.16 4.59 1.96
CA GLY A 51 -0.13 4.58 0.92
C GLY A 51 1.32 4.44 1.43
N ARG A 52 1.55 4.27 2.74
CA ARG A 52 2.90 4.08 3.28
C ARG A 52 2.91 3.24 4.55
N LEU A 53 3.81 2.26 4.61
CA LEU A 53 4.10 1.47 5.80
C LEU A 53 5.56 1.64 6.21
N ALA A 54 5.81 1.69 7.51
CA ALA A 54 7.15 1.51 8.07
C ALA A 54 7.28 0.07 8.59
N VAL A 55 8.27 -0.66 8.08
CA VAL A 55 8.52 -2.07 8.44
C VAL A 55 9.92 -2.20 9.02
N GLU A 56 10.03 -2.89 10.15
CA GLU A 56 11.30 -3.27 10.77
C GLU A 56 11.77 -4.61 10.19
N CYS A 57 12.90 -4.59 9.49
CA CYS A 57 13.53 -5.74 8.85
C CYS A 57 14.93 -5.97 9.43
N GLY A 58 15.06 -6.88 10.41
CA GLY A 58 16.36 -7.34 10.92
C GLY A 58 17.23 -6.24 11.53
N GLY A 59 16.61 -5.26 12.20
CA GLY A 59 17.26 -4.10 12.83
C GLY A 59 17.34 -2.86 11.95
N ALA A 60 16.83 -2.90 10.71
CA ALA A 60 16.70 -1.75 9.82
C ALA A 60 15.23 -1.38 9.60
N TRP A 61 14.95 -0.10 9.30
CA TRP A 61 13.59 0.36 8.99
C TRP A 61 13.47 0.72 7.52
N ILE A 62 12.45 0.18 6.87
CA ILE A 62 12.14 0.48 5.47
C ILE A 62 10.76 1.11 5.37
N ALA A 63 10.64 2.09 4.49
CA ALA A 63 9.36 2.66 4.11
C ALA A 63 8.93 2.05 2.77
N VAL A 64 7.75 1.44 2.73
CA VAL A 64 7.26 0.68 1.58
C VAL A 64 5.82 1.05 1.29
N SER A 65 5.39 0.84 0.04
CA SER A 65 3.98 0.98 -0.30
C SER A 65 3.22 -0.27 0.16
N PRO A 66 1.99 -0.15 0.70
CA PRO A 66 1.15 -1.29 0.99
C PRO A 66 0.90 -2.19 -0.24
N GLU A 67 1.00 -1.65 -1.45
CA GLU A 67 0.84 -2.40 -2.70
C GLU A 67 2.01 -3.36 -2.99
N ASP A 68 3.16 -3.14 -2.35
CA ASP A 68 4.35 -4.01 -2.49
C ASP A 68 4.27 -5.25 -1.59
N ILE A 69 3.24 -5.36 -0.73
CA ILE A 69 3.03 -6.52 0.15
C ILE A 69 2.55 -7.71 -0.66
N THR A 70 3.12 -8.87 -0.35
CA THR A 70 2.78 -10.15 -0.96
C THR A 70 2.19 -11.16 0.02
N HIS A 71 2.48 -11.05 1.31
CA HIS A 71 1.88 -11.82 2.41
C HIS A 71 1.84 -10.98 3.68
#